data_AF-A0A966KW79-F1
#
_entry.id   AF-A0A966KW79-F1
#
_cell.length_a   1.000
_cell.length_b   1.000
_cell.length_c   1.000
_cell.angle_alpha   90.00
_cell.angle_beta   90.00
_cell.angle_gamma   90.00
#
_symmetry.space_group_name_H-M   'P 1'
#
loop_
_entity.id
_entity.type
_entity.pdbx_description
1 polymer ?
#
loop_
_entity_poly.entity_id
_entity_poly.type
_entity_poly.pdbx_seq_one_letter_code
_entity_poly.pdbx_strand_id
1 'polypeptide(L)'
;MKIGLTYDLRTDYLKQGYSEEETAEFDKESTIEGLEHAIQKAGHKTVRIGCAQNLMKALLKGETWDLVFNISEGLFGEGRESLVPALLDAYKIPYTFSGPVTLGISLNKAFAKQIVRDSGVNTPAFFVVSK
;
A
#
# COMPACT_ATOMS: atom_id res chain seq x y z
N MET A 1 9.68 2.68 -19.16
CA MET A 1 9.60 1.69 -18.07
C MET A 1 8.24 0.98 -18.13
N LYS A 2 8.19 -0.29 -17.72
CA LYS A 2 6.98 -1.04 -17.38
C LYS A 2 6.72 -0.85 -15.88
N ILE A 3 5.70 -0.07 -15.55
CA ILE A 3 5.34 0.30 -14.18
C ILE A 3 4.13 -0.53 -13.73
N GLY A 4 4.28 -1.25 -12.63
CA GLY A 4 3.18 -1.95 -11.97
C GLY A 4 2.36 -1.02 -11.08
N LEU A 5 1.06 -1.24 -10.97
CA LEU A 5 0.17 -0.52 -10.05
C LEU A 5 -0.41 -1.50 -9.03
N THR A 6 -0.10 -1.31 -7.74
CA THR A 6 -0.70 -2.07 -6.64
C THR A 6 -1.63 -1.18 -5.84
N TYR A 7 -2.83 -1.68 -5.58
CA TYR A 7 -3.95 -0.92 -5.01
C TYR A 7 -5.03 -1.88 -4.51
N ASP A 8 -5.94 -1.40 -3.66
CA ASP A 8 -7.12 -2.13 -3.21
C ASP A 8 -8.38 -1.45 -3.76
N LEU A 9 -9.03 -2.06 -4.75
CA LEU A 9 -10.26 -1.51 -5.32
C LEU A 9 -11.45 -1.84 -4.43
N ARG A 10 -12.16 -0.81 -3.98
CA ARG A 10 -13.36 -0.96 -3.16
C ARG A 10 -14.37 -1.95 -3.75
N THR A 11 -14.61 -1.87 -5.07
CA THR A 11 -15.54 -2.75 -5.78
C THR A 11 -15.15 -4.22 -5.74
N ASP A 12 -13.85 -4.54 -5.69
CA ASP A 12 -13.37 -5.92 -5.67
C ASP A 12 -13.56 -6.55 -4.30
N TYR A 13 -13.43 -5.76 -3.23
CA TYR A 13 -13.68 -6.20 -1.87
C TYR A 13 -15.18 -6.32 -1.57
N LEU A 14 -16.01 -5.39 -2.05
CA LEU A 14 -17.47 -5.54 -1.95
C LEU A 14 -17.97 -6.83 -2.61
N LYS A 15 -17.43 -7.20 -3.78
CA LYS A 15 -17.75 -8.48 -4.45
C LYS A 15 -17.30 -9.72 -3.66
N GLN A 16 -16.32 -9.57 -2.77
CA GLN A 16 -15.86 -10.63 -1.88
C GLN A 16 -16.72 -10.74 -0.60
N GLY A 17 -17.70 -9.86 -0.42
CA GLY A 17 -18.63 -9.89 0.71
C GLY A 17 -18.25 -8.99 1.89
N TYR A 18 -17.23 -8.14 1.74
CA TYR A 18 -16.92 -7.12 2.75
C TYR A 18 -17.96 -6.00 2.74
N SER A 19 -18.17 -5.37 3.90
CA SER A 19 -19.09 -4.26 4.06
C SER A 19 -18.57 -2.95 3.47
N GLU A 20 -19.47 -1.97 3.32
CA GLU A 20 -19.08 -0.62 2.92
C GLU A 20 -18.18 0.08 3.94
N GLU A 21 -18.34 -0.25 5.23
CA GLU A 21 -17.54 0.30 6.34
C GLU A 21 -16.11 -0.25 6.30
N GLU A 22 -15.96 -1.57 6.17
CA GLU A 22 -14.64 -2.22 6.09
C GLU A 22 -13.84 -1.77 4.86
N THR A 23 -14.51 -1.31 3.81
CA THR A 23 -13.89 -0.91 2.55
C THR A 23 -13.87 0.60 2.34
N ALA A 24 -14.15 1.39 3.39
CA ALA A 24 -14.29 2.83 3.28
C ALA A 24 -13.00 3.55 2.87
N GLU A 25 -11.84 3.01 3.24
CA GLU A 25 -10.53 3.59 2.93
C GLU A 25 -10.10 3.31 1.47
N PHE A 26 -10.65 2.25 0.86
CA PHE A 26 -10.22 1.75 -0.45
C PHE A 26 -10.60 2.62 -1.65
N ASP A 27 -9.75 2.52 -2.67
CA ASP A 27 -9.81 3.33 -3.86
C ASP A 27 -10.96 2.99 -4.79
N LYS A 28 -11.37 4.01 -5.55
CA LYS A 28 -12.31 3.89 -6.66
C LYS A 28 -11.55 3.66 -7.96
N GLU A 29 -12.23 3.04 -8.92
CA GLU A 29 -11.71 2.82 -10.28
C GLU A 29 -11.15 4.10 -10.91
N SER A 30 -11.84 5.23 -10.74
CA SER A 30 -11.42 6.52 -11.26
C SER A 30 -10.06 6.99 -10.73
N THR A 31 -9.67 6.63 -9.50
CA THR A 31 -8.35 6.94 -8.95
C THR A 31 -7.28 6.18 -9.73
N ILE A 32 -7.51 4.89 -9.96
CA ILE A 32 -6.58 4.01 -10.65
C ILE A 32 -6.43 4.42 -12.13
N GLU A 33 -7.53 4.75 -12.78
CA GLU A 33 -7.54 5.31 -14.15
C GLU A 33 -6.74 6.63 -14.24
N GLY A 34 -6.92 7.52 -13.26
CA GLY A 34 -6.18 8.78 -13.20
C GLY A 34 -4.68 8.59 -13.06
N LEU A 35 -4.25 7.70 -12.16
CA LEU A 35 -2.84 7.35 -11.97
C LEU A 35 -2.25 6.70 -13.22
N GLU A 36 -2.97 5.74 -13.80
CA GLU A 36 -2.56 5.08 -15.03
C GLU A 36 -2.37 6.08 -16.17
N HIS A 37 -3.35 6.96 -16.39
CA HIS A 37 -3.28 7.97 -17.44
C HIS A 37 -2.10 8.93 -17.22
N ALA A 38 -1.88 9.39 -15.99
CA ALA A 38 -0.76 10.27 -15.66
C ALA A 38 0.60 9.60 -15.95
N ILE A 39 0.76 8.33 -15.56
CA ILE A 39 1.99 7.57 -15.80
C ILE A 39 2.19 7.29 -17.30
N GLN A 40 1.12 6.96 -18.03
CA GLN A 40 1.18 6.75 -19.48
C GLN A 40 1.55 8.04 -20.21
N LYS A 41 1.00 9.18 -19.80
CA LYS A 41 1.32 10.50 -20.36
C LYS A 41 2.79 10.89 -20.13
N ALA A 42 3.41 10.40 -19.05
CA ALA A 42 4.84 10.53 -18.81
C ALA A 42 5.72 9.62 -19.70
N GLY A 43 5.14 8.85 -20.62
CA GLY A 43 5.85 7.99 -21.56
C GLY A 43 6.20 6.60 -21.01
N HIS A 44 5.45 6.11 -20.03
CA HIS A 44 5.65 4.79 -19.44
C HIS A 44 4.50 3.84 -19.77
N LYS A 45 4.77 2.53 -19.71
CA LYS A 45 3.73 1.49 -19.83
C LYS A 45 3.25 1.14 -18.43
N THR A 46 1.96 0.93 -18.26
CA THR A 46 1.35 0.54 -16.98
C THR A 46 0.86 -0.90 -17.01
N VAL A 47 0.89 -1.55 -15.86
CA VAL A 47 0.24 -2.85 -15.61
C VAL A 47 -0.52 -2.74 -14.30
N ARG A 48 -1.83 -2.90 -14.35
CA ARG A 48 -2.67 -3.00 -13.16
C ARG A 48 -2.49 -4.36 -12.50
N ILE A 49 -1.79 -4.41 -11.37
CA ILE A 49 -1.52 -5.64 -10.62
C ILE A 49 -2.70 -5.92 -9.68
N GLY A 50 -3.19 -4.88 -8.98
CA GLY A 50 -4.23 -4.99 -7.96
C GLY A 50 -3.64 -5.20 -6.56
N CYS A 51 -4.36 -5.94 -5.71
CA CYS A 51 -4.00 -6.09 -4.30
C CYS A 51 -2.77 -7.01 -4.08
N ALA A 52 -2.34 -7.11 -2.82
CA ALA A 52 -1.18 -7.92 -2.42
C ALA A 52 -1.29 -9.39 -2.88
N GLN A 53 -2.48 -9.98 -2.87
CA GLN A 53 -2.71 -11.36 -3.32
C GLN A 53 -2.44 -11.52 -4.82
N ASN A 54 -2.78 -10.52 -5.62
CA ASN A 54 -2.51 -10.53 -7.05
C ASN A 54 -1.02 -10.36 -7.32
N LEU A 55 -0.36 -9.46 -6.59
CA LEU A 55 1.09 -9.29 -6.66
C LEU A 55 1.82 -10.59 -6.33
N MET A 56 1.48 -11.26 -5.24
CA MET A 56 2.09 -12.55 -4.87
C MET A 56 1.94 -13.60 -5.98
N LYS A 57 0.74 -13.73 -6.57
CA LYS A 57 0.50 -14.66 -7.69
C LYS A 57 1.36 -14.32 -8.91
N ALA A 58 1.53 -13.04 -9.23
CA ALA A 58 2.34 -12.58 -10.36
C ALA A 58 3.84 -12.80 -10.11
N LEU A 59 4.33 -12.47 -8.91
CA LEU A 59 5.71 -12.70 -8.50
C LEU A 59 6.09 -14.20 -8.54
N LEU A 60 5.20 -15.08 -8.08
CA LEU A 60 5.40 -16.55 -8.15
C LEU A 60 5.46 -17.08 -9.58
N LYS A 61 4.87 -16.36 -10.55
CA LYS A 61 4.98 -16.67 -11.99
C LYS A 61 6.23 -16.08 -12.63
N GLY A 62 7.07 -15.38 -11.86
CA GLY A 62 8.27 -14.70 -12.37
C GLY A 62 7.97 -13.39 -13.08
N GLU A 63 6.80 -12.79 -12.88
CA GLU A 63 6.52 -11.46 -13.41
C GLU A 63 7.38 -10.41 -12.70
N THR A 64 7.83 -9.41 -13.47
CA THR A 64 8.64 -8.30 -12.97
C THR A 64 8.26 -6.98 -13.65
N TRP A 65 8.66 -5.90 -13.02
CA TRP A 65 8.41 -4.51 -13.40
C TRP A 65 9.65 -3.67 -13.10
N ASP A 66 9.84 -2.59 -13.85
CA ASP A 66 10.98 -1.68 -13.62
C ASP A 66 10.77 -0.83 -12.34
N LEU A 67 9.50 -0.61 -11.97
CA LEU A 67 9.05 0.11 -10.78
C LEU A 67 7.61 -0.32 -10.47
N VAL A 68 7.21 -0.35 -9.20
CA VAL A 68 5.81 -0.47 -8.78
C VAL A 68 5.35 0.82 -8.11
N PHE A 69 4.32 1.45 -8.65
CA PHE A 69 3.62 2.54 -7.99
C PHE A 69 2.62 1.94 -6.99
N ASN A 70 2.96 2.01 -5.70
CA ASN A 70 2.21 1.33 -4.65
C ASN A 70 1.30 2.28 -3.88
N ILE A 71 0.01 1.95 -3.86
CA ILE A 71 -1.02 2.60 -3.03
C ILE A 71 -1.92 1.55 -2.35
N SER A 72 -1.45 0.31 -2.19
CA SER A 72 -2.23 -0.72 -1.49
C SER A 72 -2.23 -0.50 0.01
N GLU A 73 -3.38 -0.67 0.64
CA GLU A 73 -3.60 -0.54 2.08
C GLU A 73 -3.71 -1.91 2.78
N GLY A 74 -4.37 -2.88 2.14
CA GLY A 74 -4.78 -4.14 2.75
C GLY A 74 -5.89 -3.98 3.81
N LEU A 75 -6.44 -5.11 4.29
CA LEU A 75 -7.57 -5.12 5.23
C LEU A 75 -7.17 -5.34 6.70
N PHE A 76 -6.23 -6.26 6.95
CA PHE A 76 -6.06 -6.83 8.29
C PHE A 76 -4.63 -6.77 8.79
N GLY A 77 -4.49 -6.59 10.11
CA GLY A 77 -3.22 -6.59 10.82
C GLY A 77 -2.58 -5.20 10.92
N GLU A 78 -1.70 -5.03 11.92
CA GLU A 78 -1.04 -3.75 12.21
C GLU A 78 -0.07 -3.30 11.10
N GLY A 79 0.44 -4.25 10.30
CA GLY A 79 1.37 -3.99 9.19
C GLY A 79 0.73 -4.13 7.81
N ARG A 80 -0.60 -3.96 7.68
CA ARG A 80 -1.34 -4.23 6.42
C ARG A 80 -0.75 -3.51 5.21
N GLU A 81 -0.38 -2.24 5.37
CA GLU A 81 0.21 -1.42 4.30
C GLU A 81 1.68 -1.79 4.01
N SER A 82 2.35 -2.48 4.95
CA SER A 82 3.76 -2.86 4.82
C SER A 82 3.95 -4.08 3.91
N LEU A 83 2.90 -4.86 3.65
CA LEU A 83 3.02 -6.15 2.97
C LEU A 83 3.53 -6.02 1.54
N VAL A 84 2.97 -5.11 0.74
CA VAL A 84 3.40 -4.94 -0.66
C VAL A 84 4.85 -4.47 -0.76
N PRO A 85 5.28 -3.39 -0.06
CA PRO A 85 6.68 -2.98 -0.03
C PRO A 85 7.63 -4.09 0.43
N ALA A 86 7.26 -4.86 1.46
CA ALA A 86 8.08 -5.98 1.94
C ALA A 86 8.25 -7.09 0.89
N LEU A 87 7.18 -7.41 0.15
CA LEU A 87 7.25 -8.35 -0.97
C LEU A 87 8.16 -7.81 -2.07
N LEU A 88 8.03 -6.53 -2.42
CA LEU A 88 8.85 -5.92 -3.48
C LEU A 88 10.34 -5.82 -3.09
N ASP A 89 10.64 -5.51 -1.82
CA ASP A 89 12.01 -5.58 -1.26
C ASP A 89 12.61 -6.97 -1.45
N ALA A 90 11.86 -8.03 -1.11
CA ALA A 90 12.33 -9.41 -1.22
C ALA A 90 12.67 -9.82 -2.67
N TYR A 91 11.95 -9.26 -3.65
CA TYR A 91 12.19 -9.48 -5.08
C TYR A 91 13.11 -8.44 -5.71
N LYS A 92 13.62 -7.48 -4.92
CA LYS A 92 14.48 -6.36 -5.37
C LYS A 92 13.84 -5.52 -6.48
N ILE A 93 12.52 -5.33 -6.40
CA ILE A 93 11.76 -4.51 -7.35
C ILE A 93 11.59 -3.10 -6.72
N PRO A 94 12.05 -2.03 -7.37
CA PRO A 94 11.85 -0.67 -6.87
C PRO A 94 10.37 -0.31 -6.74
N TYR A 95 10.02 0.54 -5.77
CA TYR A 95 8.66 1.04 -5.60
C TYR A 95 8.62 2.49 -5.10
N THR A 96 7.44 3.10 -5.18
CA THR A 96 7.20 4.47 -4.72
C THR A 96 6.90 4.54 -3.22
N PHE A 97 7.09 5.72 -2.63
CA PHE A 97 6.77 6.04 -1.24
C PHE A 97 7.60 5.28 -0.19
N SER A 98 7.02 5.06 0.98
CA SER A 98 7.70 4.54 2.17
C SER A 98 7.95 3.04 2.09
N GLY A 99 9.08 2.59 2.64
CA GLY A 99 9.36 1.17 2.86
C GLY A 99 8.51 0.54 3.97
N PRO A 100 8.57 -0.79 4.12
CA PRO A 100 7.68 -1.55 5.00
C PRO A 100 7.79 -1.15 6.48
N VAL A 101 9.01 -0.92 6.99
CA VAL A 101 9.23 -0.53 8.39
C VAL A 101 8.56 0.82 8.70
N THR A 102 8.76 1.81 7.82
CA THR A 102 8.17 3.13 7.99
C THR A 102 6.64 3.06 7.98
N LEU A 103 6.06 2.31 7.05
CA LEU A 103 4.60 2.14 6.96
C LEU A 103 4.03 1.47 8.21
N GLY A 104 4.65 0.38 8.68
CA GLY A 104 4.22 -0.32 9.89
C GLY A 104 4.28 0.57 11.14
N ILE A 105 5.34 1.38 11.25
CA ILE A 105 5.47 2.37 12.33
C ILE A 105 4.38 3.44 12.22
N SER A 106 4.16 4.02 11.02
CA SER A 106 3.20 5.10 10.85
C SER A 106 1.75 4.68 11.11
N LEU A 107 1.42 3.41 10.85
CA LEU A 107 0.10 2.87 11.09
C LEU A 107 -0.17 2.62 12.59
N ASN A 108 0.87 2.25 13.34
CA ASN A 108 0.80 2.13 14.80
C ASN A 108 1.00 3.50 15.48
N LYS A 109 -0.10 4.18 15.81
CA LYS A 109 -0.03 5.52 16.42
C LYS A 109 0.69 5.57 17.76
N ALA A 110 0.76 4.47 18.51
CA ALA A 110 1.54 4.46 19.74
C ALA A 110 3.03 4.56 19.42
N PHE A 111 3.55 3.69 18.54
CA PHE A 111 4.96 3.71 18.12
C PHE A 111 5.34 4.97 17.35
N ALA A 112 4.49 5.42 16.41
CA ALA A 112 4.72 6.66 15.69
C ALA A 112 4.90 7.84 16.65
N LYS A 113 4.02 7.97 17.66
CA LYS A 113 4.10 9.08 18.63
C LYS A 113 5.30 8.94 19.57
N GLN A 114 5.72 7.73 19.94
CA GLN A 114 6.97 7.52 20.68
C GLN A 114 8.16 8.05 19.88
N ILE A 115 8.33 7.61 18.62
CA ILE A 115 9.45 8.01 17.77
C ILE A 115 9.47 9.53 17.51
N VAL A 116 8.30 10.13 17.22
CA VAL A 116 8.17 11.58 17.02
C VAL A 116 8.62 12.35 18.26
N ARG A 117 8.15 11.95 19.45
CA ARG A 117 8.53 12.58 20.72
C ARG A 117 10.02 12.41 21.00
N ASP A 118 10.55 11.20 20.83
CA ASP A 118 11.95 10.88 21.12
C ASP A 118 12.90 11.61 20.14
N SER A 119 12.41 11.98 18.96
CA SER A 119 13.10 12.84 17.98
C SER A 119 13.00 14.34 18.29
N GLY A 120 12.39 14.72 19.41
CA GLY A 120 12.22 16.13 19.81
C GLY A 120 11.12 16.88 19.05
N VAL A 121 10.26 16.19 18.31
CA VAL A 121 9.12 16.78 17.60
C VAL A 121 7.87 16.72 18.49
N ASN A 122 7.12 17.82 18.53
CA ASN A 122 5.92 17.91 19.35
C ASN A 122 4.84 16.92 18.92
N THR A 123 4.28 16.17 19.88
CA THR A 123 3.09 15.33 19.72
C THR A 123 2.22 15.41 20.97
N PRO A 124 0.87 15.35 20.88
CA PRO A 124 0.01 15.37 22.06
C PRO A 124 0.33 14.24 23.03
N ALA A 125 0.30 14.53 24.33
CA ALA A 125 0.40 13.52 25.38
C ALA A 125 -0.60 12.38 25.14
N PHE A 126 -0.18 11.14 25.38
CA PHE A 126 -0.99 9.96 25.11
C PHE A 126 -0.68 8.85 26.11
N PHE A 127 -1.64 7.95 26.24
CA PHE A 127 -1.50 6.65 26.88
C PHE A 127 -2.21 5.62 25.98
N VAL A 128 -1.74 4.38 26.00
CA VAL A 128 -2.35 3.29 25.23
C VAL A 128 -3.32 2.55 26.13
N VAL A 129 -4.53 2.28 25.63
CA VAL A 129 -5.53 1.44 26.31
C VAL A 129 -5.63 0.14 25.53
N SER A 130 -5.30 -0.97 26.16
CA SER A 130 -5.55 -2.31 25.60
C SER A 130 -6.94 -2.81 26.02
N LYS A 131 -7.58 -3.59 25.15
CA LYS A 131 -8.82 -4.32 25.47
C LYS A 131 -8.55 -5.46 26.46
#